data_AF-A0A7J7KGA9-F1
#
_entry.id   AF-A0A7J7KGA9-F1
#
_cell.length_a   1.000
_cell.length_b   1.000
_cell.length_c   1.000
_cell.angle_alpha   90.00
_cell.angle_beta   90.00
_cell.angle_gamma   90.00
#
_symmetry.space_group_name_H-M   'P 1'
#
loop_
_entity.id
_entity.type
_entity.pdbx_description
1 polymer ?
#
loop_
_entity_poly.entity_id
_entity_poly.type
_entity_poly.pdbx_seq_one_letter_code
_entity_poly.pdbx_strand_id
1 'polypeptide(L)'
;MDRENRVPTEGHPRLPTMKDYYEQSSKTVSTQHSADLHVQKSGLLYIQINNNKKMSVRAKVYNNRLDHYILFSSKAISNSTQKFVNLKHTHVEQVGGNSIRIIPNKDIEGQSLLLLVPNENDVSSWLEVLTPLDISSPALLRRHPLMPTLQESDEE
;
A
#
# COMPACT_ATOMS: atom_id res chain seq x y z
N MET A 1 16.55 36.14 62.14
CA MET A 1 17.10 35.42 60.98
C MET A 1 16.08 34.33 60.74
N ASP A 2 15.11 34.57 59.87
CA ASP A 2 13.96 33.67 59.71
C ASP A 2 13.71 33.52 58.21
N ARG A 3 14.14 32.37 57.67
CA ARG A 3 13.90 31.96 56.29
C ARG A 3 12.64 31.12 56.26
N GLU A 4 11.55 31.67 55.75
CA GLU A 4 10.35 30.90 55.42
C GLU A 4 10.63 30.01 54.21
N ASN A 5 10.61 28.70 54.45
CA ASN A 5 10.59 27.65 53.44
C ASN A 5 9.26 27.69 52.68
N ARG A 6 9.26 28.11 51.41
CA ARG A 6 8.13 27.87 50.49
C ARG A 6 8.37 26.56 49.74
N VAL A 7 7.56 25.55 50.05
CA VAL A 7 7.43 24.31 49.28
C VAL A 7 6.75 24.65 47.94
N PRO A 8 7.24 24.17 46.77
CA PRO A 8 6.51 24.31 45.52
C PRO A 8 5.30 23.35 45.56
N THR A 9 4.09 23.91 45.52
CA THR A 9 2.86 23.12 45.31
C THR A 9 2.91 22.50 43.91
N GLU A 10 3.03 21.17 43.85
CA GLU A 10 2.87 20.40 42.63
C GLU A 10 1.47 20.66 42.04
N GLY A 11 1.46 21.30 40.87
CA GLY A 11 0.22 21.60 40.17
C GLY A 11 -0.46 20.33 39.69
N HIS A 12 -1.75 20.18 40.00
CA HIS A 12 -2.60 19.14 39.41
C HIS A 12 -2.45 19.12 37.88
N PRO A 13 -2.44 17.94 37.23
CA PRO A 13 -2.40 17.86 35.78
C PRO A 13 -3.64 18.57 35.22
N ARG A 14 -3.42 19.69 34.53
CA ARG A 14 -4.49 20.42 33.86
C ARG A 14 -5.02 19.55 32.72
N LEU A 15 -6.33 19.35 32.71
CA LEU A 15 -7.02 18.74 31.57
C LEU A 15 -6.74 19.60 30.32
N PRO A 16 -6.34 18.99 29.18
CA PRO A 16 -6.13 19.71 27.94
C PRO A 16 -7.40 20.47 27.54
N THR A 17 -7.25 21.73 27.16
CA THR A 17 -8.36 22.55 26.68
C THR A 17 -8.66 22.23 25.21
N MET A 18 -9.86 22.55 24.74
CA MET A 18 -10.22 22.40 23.32
C MET A 18 -9.24 23.12 22.38
N LYS A 19 -8.62 24.23 22.83
CA LYS A 19 -7.57 24.91 22.06
C LYS A 19 -6.30 24.06 21.91
N ASP A 20 -5.92 23.32 22.96
CA ASP A 20 -4.77 22.42 22.90
C ASP A 20 -5.01 21.26 21.93
N TYR A 21 -6.26 20.77 21.84
CA TYR A 21 -6.66 19.80 20.81
C TYR A 21 -6.59 20.37 19.39
N TYR A 22 -7.03 21.62 19.18
CA TYR A 22 -6.92 22.27 17.88
C TYR A 22 -5.45 22.51 17.50
N GLU A 23 -4.61 22.98 18.43
CA GLU A 23 -3.18 23.18 18.16
C GLU A 23 -2.45 21.86 17.87
N GLN A 24 -2.78 20.77 18.58
CA GLN A 24 -2.26 19.43 18.27
C GLN A 24 -2.73 18.94 16.89
N SER A 25 -4.00 19.20 16.51
CA SER A 25 -4.51 18.83 15.18
C SER A 25 -3.85 19.63 14.05
N SER A 26 -3.41 20.87 14.30
CA SER A 26 -2.63 21.65 13.33
C SER A 26 -1.13 21.30 13.33
N LYS A 27 -0.65 20.61 14.38
CA LYS A 27 0.72 20.06 14.50
C LYS A 27 0.80 18.57 14.16
N THR A 28 -0.26 17.97 13.59
CA THR A 28 -0.07 16.72 12.86
C THR A 28 0.74 17.03 11.61
N VAL A 29 2.06 16.86 11.76
CA VAL A 29 2.95 16.49 10.67
C VAL A 29 2.18 15.49 9.82
N SER A 30 1.84 15.93 8.61
CA SER A 30 1.04 15.16 7.67
C SER A 30 1.57 13.74 7.61
N THR A 31 0.70 12.82 7.98
CA THR A 31 0.75 11.36 7.88
C THR A 31 1.01 10.90 6.44
N GLN A 32 2.19 11.20 5.88
CA GLN A 32 2.69 10.50 4.69
C GLN A 32 3.29 9.14 5.05
N HIS A 33 3.61 8.92 6.33
CA HIS A 33 4.31 7.71 6.78
C HIS A 33 3.47 6.42 6.79
N SER A 34 2.13 6.51 6.80
CA SER A 34 1.27 5.31 6.84
C SER A 34 0.94 4.73 5.46
N ALA A 35 0.97 5.53 4.40
CA ALA A 35 0.66 5.06 3.04
C ALA A 35 1.84 4.35 2.36
N ASP A 36 3.08 4.71 2.70
CA ASP A 36 4.28 4.10 2.11
C ASP A 36 4.65 2.73 2.73
N LEU A 37 4.00 2.29 3.82
CA LEU A 37 4.25 0.99 4.48
C LEU A 37 3.90 -0.24 3.62
N HIS A 38 3.19 -0.06 2.51
CA HIS A 38 2.72 -1.15 1.64
C HIS A 38 3.17 -1.02 0.18
N VAL A 39 4.10 -0.10 -0.12
CA VAL A 39 4.69 0.01 -1.45
C VAL A 39 5.68 -1.14 -1.65
N GLN A 40 5.35 -2.08 -2.52
CA GLN A 40 6.23 -3.21 -2.87
C GLN A 40 7.35 -2.77 -3.81
N LYS A 41 7.04 -1.88 -4.75
CA LYS A 41 8.01 -1.36 -5.72
C LYS A 41 7.59 0.00 -6.23
N SER A 42 8.58 0.84 -6.52
CA SER A 42 8.36 2.11 -7.20
C SER A 42 9.47 2.37 -8.22
N GLY A 43 9.16 3.14 -9.25
CA GLY A 43 10.16 3.51 -10.25
C GLY A 43 9.56 4.19 -11.47
N LEU A 44 10.42 4.45 -12.46
CA LEU A 44 10.01 5.01 -13.74
C LEU A 44 9.66 3.88 -14.70
N LEU A 45 8.51 3.99 -15.35
CA LEU A 45 8.08 3.10 -16.43
C LEU A 45 7.62 3.93 -17.63
N TYR A 46 7.47 3.29 -18.78
CA TYR A 46 6.73 3.85 -19.89
C TYR A 46 5.43 3.07 -20.08
N ILE A 47 4.33 3.78 -20.32
CA ILE A 47 3.06 3.14 -20.68
C ILE A 47 2.75 3.41 -22.14
N GLN A 48 2.12 2.42 -22.77
CA GLN A 48 1.62 2.48 -24.14
C GLN A 48 0.16 2.00 -24.12
N ILE A 49 -0.74 2.88 -24.58
CA ILE A 49 -2.19 2.66 -24.59
C ILE A 49 -2.63 2.68 -26.06
N ASN A 50 -3.32 1.62 -26.51
CA ASN A 50 -3.91 1.51 -27.85
C ASN A 50 -2.94 1.79 -29.01
N ASN A 51 -1.70 1.28 -28.95
CA ASN A 51 -0.65 1.51 -29.95
C ASN A 51 -0.26 2.97 -30.22
N ASN A 52 -0.75 3.91 -29.42
CA ASN A 52 -0.33 5.31 -29.48
C ASN A 52 0.86 5.59 -28.56
N LYS A 53 1.47 6.74 -28.81
CA LYS A 53 2.65 7.34 -28.15
C LYS A 53 2.98 6.79 -26.75
N LYS A 54 4.21 6.31 -26.59
CA LYS A 54 4.79 5.95 -25.30
C LYS A 54 4.91 7.18 -24.41
N MET A 55 4.53 7.05 -23.14
CA MET A 55 4.62 8.13 -22.17
C MET A 55 5.32 7.69 -20.89
N SER A 56 6.22 8.52 -20.39
CA SER A 56 6.94 8.26 -19.14
C SER A 56 6.06 8.55 -17.93
N VAL A 57 6.07 7.62 -16.97
CA VAL A 57 5.26 7.67 -15.76
C VAL A 57 6.09 7.20 -14.57
N ARG A 58 5.83 7.79 -13.40
CA ARG A 58 6.27 7.21 -12.14
C ARG A 58 5.21 6.22 -11.68
N ALA A 59 5.61 4.98 -11.48
CA ALA A 59 4.76 3.91 -10.99
C ALA A 59 5.07 3.62 -9.52
N LYS A 60 4.02 3.35 -8.74
CA LYS A 60 4.09 2.76 -7.40
C LYS A 60 3.13 1.57 -7.34
N VAL A 61 3.63 0.41 -6.96
CA VAL A 61 2.84 -0.81 -6.76
C VAL A 61 2.60 -0.98 -5.28
N TYR A 62 1.33 -1.12 -4.92
CA TYR A 62 0.89 -1.35 -3.56
C TYR A 62 0.30 -2.75 -3.47
N ASN A 63 0.71 -3.50 -2.44
CA ASN A 63 0.13 -4.79 -2.14
C ASN A 63 0.07 -4.99 -0.63
N ASN A 64 -1.14 -5.11 -0.09
CA ASN A 64 -1.40 -5.34 1.32
C ASN A 64 -2.32 -6.55 1.58
N ARG A 65 -2.17 -7.65 0.82
CA ARG A 65 -3.00 -8.89 0.88
C ARG A 65 -4.49 -8.71 0.56
N LEU A 66 -5.09 -7.64 1.04
CA LEU A 66 -6.47 -7.24 0.77
C LEU A 66 -6.54 -6.49 -0.54
N ASP A 67 -5.63 -5.55 -0.81
CA ASP A 67 -5.53 -4.71 -2.00
C ASP A 67 -4.23 -4.92 -2.76
N HIS A 68 -4.33 -4.96 -4.09
CA HIS A 68 -3.19 -5.05 -5.00
C HIS A 68 -3.46 -4.19 -6.22
N TYR A 69 -2.68 -3.12 -6.39
CA TYR A 69 -2.87 -2.16 -7.46
C TYR A 69 -1.58 -1.42 -7.81
N ILE A 70 -1.55 -0.81 -9.00
CA ILE A 70 -0.49 0.08 -9.45
C ILE A 70 -1.06 1.48 -9.67
N LEU A 71 -0.33 2.48 -9.17
CA LEU A 71 -0.62 3.89 -9.33
C LEU A 71 0.42 4.53 -10.25
N PHE A 72 -0.07 5.25 -11.27
CA PHE A 72 0.73 6.01 -12.20
C PHE A 72 0.61 7.52 -11.94
N SER A 73 1.76 8.16 -11.81
CA SER A 73 1.91 9.60 -11.65
C SER A 73 2.65 10.17 -12.85
N SER A 74 1.97 11.00 -13.63
CA SER A 74 2.58 11.84 -14.66
C SER A 74 1.76 13.10 -14.86
N LYS A 75 2.41 14.21 -15.23
CA LYS A 75 1.73 15.49 -15.55
C LYS A 75 0.70 15.30 -16.67
N ALA A 76 0.95 14.36 -17.59
CA ALA A 76 0.08 14.07 -18.73
C ALA A 76 -1.14 13.20 -18.40
N ILE A 77 -1.19 12.55 -17.22
CA ILE A 77 -2.24 11.58 -16.84
C ILE A 77 -3.16 12.19 -15.78
N SER A 78 -3.04 13.48 -15.48
CA SER A 78 -3.71 14.14 -14.35
C SER A 78 -5.24 14.02 -14.30
N ASN A 79 -5.92 13.59 -15.37
CA ASN A 79 -7.38 13.35 -15.39
C ASN A 79 -7.77 11.95 -15.95
N SER A 80 -6.82 11.03 -16.15
CA SER A 80 -7.11 9.71 -16.75
C SER A 80 -7.57 8.68 -15.72
N THR A 81 -8.53 7.83 -16.08
CA THR A 81 -8.92 6.63 -15.31
C THR A 81 -7.77 5.64 -15.18
N GLN A 82 -6.79 5.68 -16.08
CA GLN A 82 -5.61 4.82 -16.06
C GLN A 82 -4.52 5.27 -15.08
N LYS A 83 -4.77 6.30 -14.25
CA LYS A 83 -3.89 6.57 -13.10
C LYS A 83 -3.81 5.40 -12.15
N PHE A 84 -4.86 4.60 -12.06
CA PHE A 84 -4.97 3.51 -11.11
C PHE A 84 -5.41 2.26 -11.84
N VAL A 85 -4.68 1.16 -11.63
CA VAL A 85 -5.03 -0.14 -12.19
C VAL A 85 -5.08 -1.15 -11.05
N ASN A 86 -6.25 -1.73 -10.83
CA ASN A 86 -6.43 -2.85 -9.90
C ASN A 86 -5.79 -4.10 -10.52
N LEU A 87 -4.91 -4.77 -9.78
CA LEU A 87 -4.16 -5.92 -10.27
C LEU A 87 -4.76 -7.27 -9.82
N LYS A 88 -5.65 -7.30 -8.82
CA LYS A 88 -6.21 -8.54 -8.23
C LYS A 88 -6.82 -9.51 -9.25
N HIS A 89 -7.48 -8.95 -10.27
CA HIS A 89 -8.20 -9.70 -11.29
C HIS A 89 -7.64 -9.38 -12.67
N THR A 90 -6.31 -9.35 -12.76
CA THR A 90 -5.60 -9.10 -14.02
C THR A 90 -4.67 -10.26 -14.33
N HIS A 91 -4.51 -10.56 -15.61
CA HIS A 91 -3.43 -11.40 -16.07
C HIS A 91 -2.23 -10.52 -16.42
N VAL A 92 -1.06 -10.87 -15.91
CA VAL A 92 0.19 -10.13 -16.18
C VAL A 92 1.16 -11.08 -16.86
N GLU A 93 1.68 -10.68 -18.01
CA GLU A 93 2.61 -11.49 -18.80
C GLU A 93 3.76 -10.62 -19.35
N GLN A 94 4.92 -11.24 -19.58
CA GLN A 94 6.01 -10.62 -20.32
C GLN A 94 5.82 -10.91 -21.81
N VAL A 95 5.77 -9.88 -22.64
CA VAL A 95 5.49 -10.02 -24.09
C VAL A 95 6.76 -9.96 -24.94
N GLY A 96 7.85 -9.39 -24.40
CA GLY A 96 9.16 -9.41 -25.06
C GLY A 96 10.15 -8.44 -24.44
N GLY A 97 11.42 -8.87 -24.31
CA GLY A 97 12.51 -8.07 -23.74
C GLY A 97 12.10 -7.36 -22.46
N ASN A 98 11.95 -6.03 -22.54
CA ASN A 98 11.56 -5.17 -21.43
C ASN A 98 10.06 -4.83 -21.31
N SER A 99 9.19 -5.54 -22.02
CA SER A 99 7.75 -5.23 -22.11
C SER A 99 6.90 -6.20 -21.29
N ILE A 100 6.05 -5.65 -20.44
CA ILE A 100 5.09 -6.36 -19.60
C ILE A 100 3.68 -5.91 -20.00
N ARG A 101 2.76 -6.85 -20.21
CA ARG A 101 1.36 -6.56 -20.53
C ARG A 101 0.47 -6.92 -19.35
N ILE A 102 -0.42 -5.99 -19.00
CA ILE A 102 -1.47 -6.19 -18.01
C ILE A 102 -2.80 -6.30 -18.77
N ILE A 103 -3.50 -7.41 -18.58
CA ILE A 103 -4.75 -7.74 -19.25
C ILE A 103 -5.84 -7.84 -18.16
N PRO A 104 -6.83 -6.93 -18.14
CA PRO A 104 -7.99 -7.05 -17.27
C PRO A 104 -8.77 -8.35 -17.55
N ASN A 105 -9.33 -8.99 -16.51
CA ASN A 105 -10.22 -10.13 -16.70
C ASN A 105 -11.47 -9.73 -17.51
N LYS A 106 -12.02 -10.66 -18.30
CA LYS A 106 -13.10 -10.41 -19.29
C LYS A 106 -14.37 -9.83 -18.69
N ASP A 107 -14.59 -10.04 -17.40
CA ASP A 107 -15.77 -9.55 -16.66
C ASP A 107 -15.62 -8.10 -16.16
N ILE A 108 -14.43 -7.50 -16.33
CA ILE A 108 -14.14 -6.12 -15.96
C ILE A 108 -13.87 -5.34 -17.25
N GLU A 109 -14.71 -4.34 -17.55
CA GLU A 109 -14.43 -3.41 -18.65
C GLU A 109 -13.06 -2.76 -18.44
N GLY A 110 -12.13 -3.02 -19.36
CA GLY A 110 -10.78 -2.47 -19.26
C GLY A 110 -9.95 -2.72 -20.51
N GLN A 111 -9.15 -1.74 -20.89
CA GLN A 111 -8.16 -1.89 -21.96
C GLN A 111 -6.90 -2.57 -21.44
N SER A 112 -6.28 -3.41 -22.26
CA SER A 112 -4.96 -3.94 -21.94
C SER A 112 -3.92 -2.82 -21.92
N LEU A 113 -3.02 -2.88 -20.94
CA LEU A 113 -1.98 -1.88 -20.75
C LEU A 113 -0.63 -2.51 -21.04
N LEU A 114 0.16 -1.87 -21.90
CA LEU A 114 1.54 -2.27 -22.15
C LEU A 114 2.49 -1.37 -21.36
N LEU A 115 3.26 -1.98 -20.48
CA LEU A 115 4.32 -1.36 -19.70
C LEU A 115 5.67 -1.68 -20.34
N LEU A 116 6.54 -0.68 -20.45
CA LEU A 116 7.94 -0.88 -20.81
C LEU A 116 8.82 -0.47 -19.64
N VAL A 117 9.66 -1.41 -19.21
CA VAL A 117 10.65 -1.23 -18.15
C VAL A 117 11.91 -0.63 -18.79
N PRO A 118 12.47 0.48 -18.28
CA PRO A 118 13.66 1.09 -18.88
C PRO A 118 14.89 0.17 -18.89
N ASN A 119 15.00 -0.71 -17.90
CA ASN A 119 16.12 -1.63 -17.70
C ASN A 119 15.61 -3.07 -17.75
N GLU A 120 16.16 -3.88 -18.66
CA GLU A 120 15.77 -5.28 -18.84
C GLU A 120 16.01 -6.14 -17.59
N ASN A 121 17.05 -5.83 -16.82
CA ASN A 121 17.37 -6.56 -15.59
C ASN A 121 16.28 -6.40 -14.51
N ASP A 122 15.50 -5.33 -14.57
CA ASP A 122 14.45 -5.07 -13.59
C ASP A 122 13.12 -5.74 -13.95
N VAL A 123 12.98 -6.30 -15.16
CA VAL A 123 11.72 -6.83 -15.69
C VAL A 123 11.17 -7.93 -14.81
N SER A 124 11.99 -8.91 -14.42
CA SER A 124 11.56 -10.01 -13.55
C SER A 124 11.04 -9.50 -12.21
N SER A 125 11.72 -8.53 -11.60
CA SER A 125 11.29 -7.94 -10.33
C SER A 125 9.99 -7.12 -10.46
N TRP A 126 9.76 -6.49 -11.62
CA TRP A 126 8.50 -5.82 -11.91
C TRP A 126 7.38 -6.83 -12.16
N LEU A 127 7.66 -7.91 -12.88
CA LEU A 127 6.69 -8.96 -13.17
C LEU A 127 6.20 -9.63 -11.88
N GLU A 128 7.11 -9.93 -10.95
CA GLU A 128 6.81 -10.51 -9.65
C GLU A 128 5.82 -9.66 -8.84
N VAL A 129 6.09 -8.35 -8.70
CA VAL A 129 5.22 -7.47 -7.90
C VAL A 129 3.89 -7.12 -8.58
N LEU A 130 3.83 -7.22 -9.92
CA LEU A 130 2.62 -6.94 -10.69
C LEU A 130 1.69 -8.14 -10.77
N THR A 131 2.24 -9.35 -10.72
CA THR A 131 1.45 -10.58 -10.79
C THR A 131 0.57 -10.71 -9.55
N PRO A 132 -0.76 -10.85 -9.68
CA PRO A 132 -1.62 -11.06 -8.53
C PRO A 132 -1.25 -12.35 -7.81
N LEU A 133 -1.17 -12.28 -6.48
CA LEU A 133 -1.00 -13.48 -5.67
C LEU A 133 -2.32 -14.26 -5.69
N ASP A 134 -2.25 -15.51 -6.15
CA ASP A 134 -3.33 -16.47 -5.98
C ASP A 134 -3.45 -16.79 -4.49
N ILE A 135 -4.33 -16.08 -3.78
CA ILE A 135 -4.67 -16.36 -2.38
C ILE A 135 -5.60 -17.58 -2.26
N SER A 136 -5.73 -18.36 -3.34
CA SER A 136 -6.56 -19.56 -3.48
C SER A 136 -6.18 -20.70 -2.51
N SER A 137 -5.08 -20.59 -1.75
CA SER A 137 -4.81 -21.51 -0.64
C SER A 137 -5.45 -21.03 0.67
N PRO A 138 -6.52 -21.68 1.18
CA PRO A 138 -7.12 -21.34 2.48
C PRO A 138 -6.21 -21.68 3.68
N ALA A 139 -5.02 -22.23 3.43
CA ALA A 139 -4.13 -22.79 4.45
C ALA A 139 -3.33 -21.76 5.28
N LEU A 140 -3.36 -20.46 4.94
CA LEU A 140 -2.55 -19.44 5.63
C LEU A 140 -3.30 -18.59 6.66
N LEU A 141 -4.60 -18.81 6.84
CA LEU A 141 -5.29 -18.32 8.04
C LEU A 141 -4.99 -19.28 9.19
N ARG A 142 -3.78 -19.17 9.79
CA ARG A 142 -3.51 -19.75 11.11
C ARG A 142 -4.46 -19.10 12.12
N ARG A 143 -5.66 -19.66 12.26
CA ARG A 143 -6.57 -19.33 13.33
C ARG A 143 -5.90 -19.82 14.61
N HIS A 144 -5.44 -18.90 15.44
CA HIS A 144 -5.11 -19.25 16.82
C HIS A 144 -6.38 -19.83 17.47
N PRO A 145 -6.30 -20.96 18.17
CA PRO A 145 -7.43 -21.45 18.96
C PRO A 145 -7.84 -20.35 19.94
N LEU A 146 -9.09 -19.90 19.85
CA LEU A 146 -9.63 -18.86 20.74
C LEU A 146 -9.97 -19.41 22.14
N MET A 147 -9.83 -20.72 22.35
CA MET A 147 -10.11 -21.36 23.63
C MET A 147 -9.03 -22.38 24.00
N PRO A 148 -8.50 -22.34 25.23
CA PRO A 148 -7.83 -23.49 25.80
C PRO A 148 -8.85 -24.62 25.97
N THR A 149 -8.57 -25.80 25.42
CA THR A 149 -9.33 -27.01 25.73
C THR A 149 -9.10 -27.37 27.18
N LEU A 150 -10.15 -27.37 28.00
CA LEU A 150 -10.10 -27.93 29.35
C LEU A 150 -9.81 -29.43 29.22
N GLN A 151 -8.65 -29.84 29.69
CA GLN A 151 -8.25 -31.23 29.76
C GLN A 151 -8.93 -31.78 31.02
N GLU A 152 -9.96 -32.60 30.85
CA GLU A 152 -10.52 -33.37 31.97
C GLU A 152 -9.44 -34.35 32.42
N SER A 153 -8.93 -34.15 33.63
CA SER A 153 -8.07 -35.11 34.31
C SER A 153 -8.94 -36.26 34.81
N ASP A 154 -8.70 -37.46 34.30
CA ASP A 154 -9.30 -38.70 34.81
C ASP A 154 -8.99 -38.82 36.33
N GLU A 155 -10.04 -38.87 37.16
CA GLU A 155 -9.94 -39.24 38.58
C GLU A 155 -9.65 -40.74 38.71
N GLU A 156 -8.71 -41.07 39.61
CA GLU A 156 -8.32 -42.44 40.01
C GLU A 156 -9.47 -43.25 40.65
#